data_AF-A0A2B8B891-F1
#
_entry.id   AF-A0A2B8B891-F1
#
_cell.length_a   1.000
_cell.length_b   1.000
_cell.length_c   1.000
_cell.angle_alpha   90.00
_cell.angle_beta   90.00
_cell.angle_gamma   90.00
#
_symmetry.space_group_name_H-M   'P 1'
#
loop_
_entity.id
_entity.type
_entity.pdbx_description
1 polymer ?
#
loop_
_entity_poly.entity_id
_entity_poly.type
_entity_poly.pdbx_seq_one_letter_code
_entity_poly.pdbx_strand_id
1 'polypeptide(L)'
;MLTVSGEQFGEMSRQDLTQFVEFLYEDLLPEFPELFLSLPRSVACRMLRQGVERARAWGFVEAGGIAAFVRLMALIGADFDEHPMVADVLADIAEADETKRLSALIDGLTEADLEEAYEDADDRAWFAPDDTPGWTVATLCWTFSELSAVRPEERLYALAAAAAEKARKLGLEDNDAVPVIAACIAFYGDDFDGPSGPSWCRDVLPRPDLPPTVRLELLRARIALDTGRTI
;
A
#
# COMPACT_ATOMS: atom_id res chain seq x y z
N MET A 1 -38.76 19.61 15.68
CA MET A 1 -38.37 18.30 15.13
C MET A 1 -37.28 18.56 14.12
N LEU A 2 -36.02 18.31 14.47
CA LEU A 2 -34.89 18.46 13.55
C LEU A 2 -34.91 17.27 12.58
N THR A 3 -34.96 17.54 11.27
CA THR A 3 -34.85 16.53 10.22
C THR A 3 -33.43 16.62 9.65
N VAL A 4 -32.60 15.62 9.91
CA VAL A 4 -31.25 15.53 9.34
C VAL A 4 -31.39 14.97 7.92
N SER A 5 -30.86 15.67 6.92
CA SER A 5 -30.88 15.18 5.54
C SER A 5 -29.85 14.05 5.36
N GLY A 6 -30.06 13.19 4.36
CA GLY A 6 -29.09 12.12 4.04
C GLY A 6 -27.69 12.66 3.69
N GLU A 7 -27.62 13.86 3.13
CA GLU A 7 -26.36 14.56 2.85
C GLU A 7 -25.62 14.95 4.14
N GLN A 8 -26.34 15.50 5.13
CA GLN A 8 -25.77 15.85 6.43
C GLN A 8 -25.29 14.61 7.21
N PHE A 9 -26.01 13.49 7.11
CA PHE A 9 -25.58 12.23 7.71
C PHE A 9 -24.30 11.70 7.04
N GLY A 10 -24.23 11.77 5.70
CA GLY A 10 -23.02 11.38 4.96
C GLY A 10 -21.80 12.24 5.27
N GLU A 11 -21.97 13.56 5.44
CA GLU A 11 -20.89 14.45 5.87
C GLU A 11 -20.40 14.14 7.28
N MET A 12 -21.32 13.88 8.22
CA MET A 12 -20.99 13.49 9.59
C MET A 12 -20.19 12.17 9.60
N SER A 13 -20.65 11.14 8.88
CA SER A 13 -19.94 9.86 8.78
C SER A 13 -18.54 9.99 8.15
N ARG A 14 -18.35 10.91 7.19
CA ARG A 14 -17.02 11.18 6.60
C ARG A 14 -16.09 11.89 7.57
N GLN A 15 -16.61 12.85 8.33
CA GLN A 15 -15.84 13.56 9.34
C GLN A 15 -15.41 12.60 10.46
N ASP A 16 -16.33 11.73 10.91
CA ASP A 16 -16.05 10.70 11.92
C ASP A 16 -14.97 9.73 11.42
N LEU A 17 -15.06 9.28 10.16
CA LEU A 17 -14.04 8.41 9.57
C LEU A 17 -12.66 9.10 9.50
N THR A 18 -12.62 10.37 9.10
CA THR A 18 -11.35 11.11 9.00
C THR A 18 -10.69 11.24 10.38
N GLN A 19 -11.45 11.63 11.40
CA GLN A 19 -10.92 11.75 12.76
C GLN A 19 -10.48 10.39 13.31
N PHE A 20 -11.23 9.33 13.03
CA PHE A 20 -10.87 7.99 13.45
C PHE A 20 -9.59 7.47 12.79
N VAL A 21 -9.41 7.71 11.49
CA VAL A 21 -8.18 7.36 10.77
C VAL A 21 -6.97 8.11 11.31
N GLU A 22 -7.13 9.41 11.62
CA GLU A 22 -6.05 10.18 12.26
C GLU A 22 -5.72 9.64 13.66
N PHE A 23 -6.73 9.21 14.42
CA PHE A 23 -6.52 8.53 15.70
C PHE A 23 -5.74 7.21 15.52
N LEU A 24 -6.12 6.38 14.55
CA LEU A 24 -5.41 5.13 14.25
C LEU A 24 -3.95 5.39 13.86
N TYR A 25 -3.69 6.43 13.06
CA TYR A 25 -2.33 6.79 12.69
C TYR A 25 -1.49 7.13 13.92
N GLU A 26 -1.99 7.99 14.81
CA GLU A 26 -1.27 8.37 16.03
C GLU A 26 -1.11 7.20 17.03
N ASP A 27 -2.07 6.27 17.07
CA ASP A 27 -2.02 5.06 17.91
C ASP A 27 -1.01 4.02 17.39
N LEU A 28 -0.97 3.80 16.08
CA LEU A 28 -0.16 2.76 15.45
C LEU A 28 1.27 3.23 15.13
N LEU A 29 1.50 4.52 14.94
CA LEU A 29 2.82 5.07 14.61
C LEU A 29 3.93 4.69 15.62
N PRO A 30 3.72 4.73 16.95
CA PRO A 30 4.73 4.31 17.91
C PRO A 30 5.03 2.80 17.88
N GLU A 31 4.05 1.98 17.48
CA GLU A 31 4.16 0.51 17.45
C GLU A 31 4.77 0.01 16.14
N PHE A 32 4.46 0.65 15.01
CA PHE A 32 4.92 0.27 13.67
C PHE A 32 5.61 1.45 12.95
N PRO A 33 6.70 2.01 13.50
CA PRO A 33 7.33 3.20 12.93
C PRO A 33 7.87 3.00 11.51
N GLU A 34 8.34 1.79 11.16
CA GLU A 34 8.90 1.48 9.84
C GLU A 34 7.83 1.55 8.73
N LEU A 35 6.60 1.12 9.06
CA LEU A 35 5.46 1.14 8.15
C LEU A 35 4.99 2.57 7.85
N PHE A 36 5.03 3.46 8.84
CA PHE A 36 4.39 4.78 8.75
C PHE A 36 5.35 5.97 8.61
N LEU A 37 6.53 5.97 9.26
CA LEU A 37 7.43 7.15 9.25
C LEU A 37 8.04 7.46 7.89
N SER A 38 8.17 6.45 7.05
CA SER A 38 8.71 6.57 5.69
C SER A 38 7.71 7.24 4.74
N LEU A 39 6.41 7.24 5.08
CA LEU A 39 5.33 7.69 4.22
C LEU A 39 4.91 9.15 4.49
N PRO A 40 4.45 9.88 3.45
CA PRO A 40 3.63 11.06 3.68
C PRO A 40 2.38 10.69 4.50
N ARG A 41 2.03 11.51 5.51
CA ARG A 41 0.91 11.23 6.44
C ARG A 41 -0.40 10.90 5.72
N SER A 42 -0.72 11.62 4.66
CA SER A 42 -1.89 11.40 3.80
C SER A 42 -1.93 10.03 3.12
N VAL A 43 -0.77 9.50 2.73
CA VAL A 43 -0.62 8.15 2.15
C VAL A 43 -0.87 7.11 3.25
N ALA A 44 -0.24 7.27 4.41
CA ALA A 44 -0.50 6.43 5.59
C ALA A 44 -1.99 6.44 5.99
N CYS A 45 -2.61 7.62 6.07
CA CYS A 45 -4.05 7.75 6.34
C CYS A 45 -4.91 7.07 5.26
N ARG A 46 -4.46 7.01 4.01
CA ARG A 46 -5.18 6.29 2.95
C ARG A 46 -5.09 4.77 3.14
N MET A 47 -3.91 4.25 3.49
CA MET A 47 -3.75 2.83 3.84
C MET A 47 -4.67 2.45 5.01
N LEU A 48 -4.69 3.28 6.04
CA LEU A 48 -5.56 3.04 7.20
C LEU A 48 -7.05 3.10 6.83
N ARG A 49 -7.47 3.95 5.89
CA ARG A 49 -8.86 3.92 5.37
C ARG A 49 -9.18 2.58 4.71
N GLN A 50 -8.27 2.05 3.90
CA GLN A 50 -8.44 0.72 3.29
C GLN A 50 -8.58 -0.36 4.38
N GLY A 51 -7.74 -0.31 5.42
CA GLY A 51 -7.85 -1.25 6.53
C GLY A 51 -9.17 -1.13 7.30
N VAL A 52 -9.68 0.09 7.50
CA VAL A 52 -11.02 0.32 8.08
C VAL A 52 -12.13 -0.27 7.20
N GLU A 53 -12.02 -0.13 5.87
CA GLU A 53 -12.99 -0.69 4.93
C GLU A 53 -12.97 -2.23 4.94
N ARG A 54 -11.78 -2.84 4.98
CA ARG A 54 -11.61 -4.30 5.12
C ARG A 54 -12.18 -4.82 6.44
N ALA A 55 -11.86 -4.16 7.56
CA ALA A 55 -12.43 -4.53 8.87
C ALA A 55 -13.97 -4.51 8.85
N ARG A 56 -14.56 -3.47 8.23
CA ARG A 56 -16.01 -3.37 8.08
C ARG A 56 -16.61 -4.46 7.21
N ALA A 57 -15.88 -4.93 6.19
CA ALA A 57 -16.32 -6.04 5.34
C ALA A 57 -16.45 -7.36 6.15
N TRP A 58 -15.63 -7.52 7.19
CA TRP A 58 -15.72 -8.62 8.17
C TRP A 58 -16.67 -8.34 9.35
N GLY A 59 -17.47 -7.28 9.27
CA GLY A 59 -18.51 -6.96 10.25
C GLY A 59 -18.00 -6.34 11.54
N PHE A 60 -16.76 -5.83 11.59
CA PHE A 60 -16.30 -4.98 12.68
C PHE A 60 -16.88 -3.57 12.51
N VAL A 61 -17.68 -3.11 13.49
CA VAL A 61 -18.37 -1.81 13.42
C VAL A 61 -17.96 -0.87 14.55
N GLU A 62 -17.51 -1.40 15.68
CA GLU A 62 -17.02 -0.60 16.79
C GLU A 62 -15.56 -0.16 16.54
N ALA A 63 -15.23 1.04 17.03
CA ALA A 63 -13.89 1.62 16.85
C ALA A 63 -12.78 0.70 17.38
N GLY A 64 -13.02 0.01 18.50
CA GLY A 64 -12.06 -0.92 19.09
C GLY A 64 -11.80 -2.17 18.25
N GLY A 65 -12.84 -2.77 17.67
CA GLY A 65 -12.70 -3.94 16.81
C GLY A 65 -12.00 -3.60 15.49
N ILE A 66 -12.35 -2.45 14.89
CA ILE A 66 -11.68 -1.95 13.69
C ILE A 66 -10.19 -1.65 13.99
N ALA A 67 -9.88 -0.96 15.09
CA ALA A 67 -8.50 -0.66 15.46
C ALA A 67 -7.66 -1.93 15.65
N ALA A 68 -8.22 -2.95 16.31
CA ALA A 68 -7.53 -4.22 16.49
C ALA A 68 -7.33 -4.97 15.17
N PHE A 69 -8.33 -4.97 14.28
CA PHE A 69 -8.20 -5.57 12.96
C PHE A 69 -7.09 -4.89 12.14
N VAL A 70 -7.08 -3.55 12.08
CA VAL A 70 -6.04 -2.80 11.37
C VAL A 70 -4.66 -3.00 11.99
N ARG A 71 -4.58 -3.20 13.31
CA ARG A 71 -3.34 -3.58 13.99
C ARG A 71 -2.84 -4.97 13.57
N LEU A 72 -3.74 -5.94 13.39
CA LEU A 72 -3.39 -7.25 12.84
C LEU A 72 -2.89 -7.13 11.40
N MET A 73 -3.48 -6.24 10.59
CA MET A 73 -2.95 -5.96 9.24
C MET A 73 -1.52 -5.41 9.28
N ALA A 74 -1.21 -4.53 10.24
CA ALA A 74 0.15 -3.98 10.38
C ALA A 74 1.15 -4.99 10.97
N LEU A 75 0.68 -5.95 11.77
CA LEU A 75 1.51 -6.97 12.40
C LEU A 75 1.80 -8.16 11.50
N ILE A 76 0.79 -8.64 10.78
CA ILE A 76 0.85 -9.87 9.98
C ILE A 76 1.01 -9.54 8.50
N GLY A 77 0.21 -8.63 7.97
CA GLY A 77 0.18 -8.37 6.53
C GLY A 77 -1.10 -7.67 6.11
N ALA A 78 -1.03 -6.85 5.07
CA ALA A 78 -2.14 -6.02 4.62
C ALA A 78 -3.34 -6.82 4.08
N ASP A 79 -3.11 -8.07 3.68
CA ASP A 79 -4.07 -9.05 3.19
C ASP A 79 -4.19 -10.27 4.11
N PHE A 80 -3.78 -10.17 5.38
CA PHE A 80 -3.84 -11.32 6.30
C PHE A 80 -5.23 -11.97 6.37
N ASP A 81 -6.30 -11.19 6.19
CA ASP A 81 -7.69 -11.66 6.19
C ASP A 81 -8.11 -12.41 4.91
N GLU A 82 -7.30 -12.37 3.86
CA GLU A 82 -7.47 -13.18 2.65
C GLU A 82 -6.73 -14.52 2.72
N HIS A 83 -5.80 -14.68 3.68
CA HIS A 83 -5.11 -15.96 3.89
C HIS A 83 -6.15 -17.05 4.21
N PRO A 84 -6.15 -18.23 3.52
CA PRO A 84 -7.24 -19.19 3.59
C PRO A 84 -7.64 -19.59 5.02
N MET A 85 -6.67 -19.81 5.90
CA MET A 85 -6.91 -20.20 7.29
C MET A 85 -7.52 -19.06 8.13
N VAL A 86 -7.10 -17.82 7.88
CA VAL A 86 -7.64 -16.64 8.58
C VAL A 86 -9.05 -16.36 8.10
N ALA A 87 -9.29 -16.43 6.79
CA ALA A 87 -10.60 -16.26 6.19
C ALA A 87 -11.62 -17.30 6.70
N ASP A 88 -11.21 -18.55 6.85
CA ASP A 88 -12.05 -19.62 7.41
C ASP A 88 -12.45 -19.31 8.87
N VAL A 89 -11.48 -18.91 9.70
CA VAL A 89 -11.75 -18.51 11.09
C VAL A 89 -12.69 -17.30 11.13
N LEU A 90 -12.44 -16.27 10.32
CA LEU A 90 -13.28 -15.06 10.22
C LEU A 90 -14.71 -15.38 9.78
N ALA A 91 -14.89 -16.32 8.86
CA ALA A 91 -16.20 -16.78 8.41
C ALA A 91 -16.96 -17.53 9.52
N ASP A 92 -16.30 -18.41 10.27
CA ASP A 92 -16.89 -19.16 11.38
C ASP A 92 -17.38 -18.25 12.52
N ILE A 93 -16.74 -17.10 12.69
CA ILE A 93 -17.04 -16.13 13.75
C ILE A 93 -17.86 -14.92 13.25
N ALA A 94 -18.34 -14.95 12.00
CA ALA A 94 -19.08 -13.84 11.41
C ALA A 94 -20.34 -13.46 12.23
N GLU A 95 -21.06 -14.46 12.74
CA GLU A 95 -22.27 -14.28 13.55
C GLU A 95 -22.00 -14.04 15.06
N ALA A 96 -20.73 -14.06 15.48
CA ALA A 96 -20.36 -13.80 16.86
C ALA A 96 -20.53 -12.32 17.22
N ASP A 97 -20.72 -12.05 18.51
CA ASP A 97 -20.59 -10.70 19.06
C ASP A 97 -19.19 -10.14 18.75
N GLU A 98 -19.10 -8.85 18.39
CA GLU A 98 -17.85 -8.24 17.94
C GLU A 98 -16.69 -8.42 18.93
N THR A 99 -16.97 -8.30 20.24
CA THR A 99 -15.95 -8.48 21.28
C THR A 99 -15.42 -9.92 21.31
N LYS A 100 -16.30 -10.89 21.03
CA LYS A 100 -15.91 -12.30 20.93
C LYS A 100 -15.20 -12.61 19.62
N ARG A 101 -15.54 -11.89 18.54
CA ARG A 101 -14.94 -12.10 17.22
C ARG A 101 -13.43 -11.91 17.26
N LEU A 102 -12.95 -10.81 17.83
CA LEU A 102 -11.51 -10.56 17.91
C LEU A 102 -10.78 -11.61 18.77
N SER A 103 -11.32 -11.96 19.95
CA SER A 103 -10.73 -13.01 20.79
C SER A 103 -10.70 -14.34 20.06
N ALA A 104 -11.81 -14.73 19.42
CA ALA A 104 -11.91 -15.99 18.70
C ALA A 104 -11.01 -16.03 17.45
N LEU A 105 -10.75 -14.90 16.81
CA LEU A 105 -9.76 -14.79 15.73
C LEU A 105 -8.36 -15.10 16.26
N ILE A 106 -7.96 -14.47 17.37
CA ILE A 106 -6.64 -14.68 17.97
C ILE A 106 -6.50 -16.10 18.53
N ASP A 107 -7.52 -16.60 19.22
CA ASP A 107 -7.53 -17.94 19.82
C ASP A 107 -7.65 -19.05 18.76
N GLY A 108 -8.19 -18.73 17.58
CA GLY A 108 -8.41 -19.64 16.46
C GLY A 108 -7.20 -19.84 15.56
N LEU A 109 -6.16 -19.01 15.70
CA LEU A 109 -4.94 -19.06 14.90
C LEU A 109 -3.76 -19.53 15.76
N THR A 110 -2.97 -20.46 15.22
CA THR A 110 -1.71 -20.87 15.82
C THR A 110 -0.59 -19.91 15.43
N GLU A 111 0.52 -19.92 16.17
CA GLU A 111 1.71 -19.13 15.81
C GLU A 111 2.24 -19.47 14.41
N ALA A 112 2.15 -20.75 14.01
CA ALA A 112 2.55 -21.19 12.67
C ALA A 112 1.64 -20.61 11.58
N ASP A 113 0.33 -20.50 11.84
CA ASP A 113 -0.62 -19.93 10.88
C ASP A 113 -0.37 -18.42 10.69
N LEU A 114 0.02 -17.72 11.75
CA LEU A 114 0.39 -16.31 11.72
C LEU A 114 1.71 -16.08 10.99
N GLU A 115 2.69 -16.97 11.19
CA GLU A 115 3.97 -16.93 10.47
C GLU A 115 3.77 -17.19 8.97
N GLU A 116 2.98 -18.20 8.59
CA GLU A 116 2.64 -18.48 7.18
C GLU A 116 1.91 -17.29 6.53
N ALA A 117 0.92 -16.71 7.21
CA ALA A 117 0.22 -15.53 6.71
C ALA A 117 1.14 -14.30 6.59
N TYR A 118 2.16 -14.18 7.44
CA TYR A 118 3.17 -13.11 7.34
C TYR A 118 4.13 -13.31 6.16
N GLU A 119 4.55 -14.55 5.90
CA GLU A 119 5.44 -14.87 4.78
C GLU A 119 4.77 -14.65 3.42
N ASP A 120 3.46 -14.91 3.33
CA ASP A 120 2.67 -14.78 2.10
C ASP A 120 2.05 -13.38 1.90
N ALA A 121 2.23 -12.46 2.85
CA ALA A 121 1.60 -11.15 2.84
C ALA A 121 2.02 -10.27 1.65
N ASP A 122 1.04 -9.59 1.03
CA ASP A 122 1.28 -8.56 0.02
C ASP A 122 0.96 -7.16 0.56
N ASP A 123 2.02 -6.37 0.80
CA ASP A 123 1.90 -4.97 1.24
C ASP A 123 1.05 -4.08 0.30
N ARG A 124 0.83 -4.49 -0.95
CA ARG A 124 -0.07 -3.78 -1.89
C ARG A 124 -1.50 -3.74 -1.41
N ALA A 125 -1.91 -4.73 -0.63
CA ALA A 125 -3.28 -4.86 -0.17
C ALA A 125 -3.68 -3.77 0.84
N TRP A 126 -2.73 -2.92 1.25
CA TRP A 126 -3.00 -1.64 1.90
C TRP A 126 -3.69 -0.62 0.99
N PHE A 127 -3.67 -0.82 -0.32
CA PHE A 127 -4.26 0.08 -1.30
C PHE A 127 -5.39 -0.62 -2.06
N ALA A 128 -6.40 0.16 -2.46
CA ALA A 128 -7.42 -0.33 -3.36
C ALA A 128 -6.78 -0.74 -4.70
N PRO A 129 -7.29 -1.76 -5.40
CA PRO A 129 -6.71 -2.23 -6.67
C PRO A 129 -6.57 -1.16 -7.75
N ASP A 130 -7.39 -0.10 -7.70
CA ASP A 130 -7.37 1.03 -8.63
C ASP A 130 -6.53 2.23 -8.16
N ASP A 131 -6.01 2.23 -6.92
CA ASP A 131 -5.14 3.29 -6.41
C ASP A 131 -3.65 3.04 -6.73
N THR A 132 -3.37 2.85 -8.02
CA THR A 132 -1.99 2.74 -8.53
C THR A 132 -1.09 3.90 -8.07
N PRO A 133 -1.54 5.17 -8.04
CA PRO A 133 -0.70 6.26 -7.54
C PRO A 133 -0.36 6.14 -6.05
N GLY A 134 -1.33 5.79 -5.19
CA GLY A 134 -1.09 5.61 -3.75
C GLY A 134 -0.07 4.51 -3.48
N TRP A 135 -0.28 3.33 -4.09
CA TRP A 135 0.66 2.22 -4.05
C TRP A 135 2.06 2.64 -4.51
N THR A 136 2.16 3.26 -5.69
CA THR A 136 3.45 3.71 -6.24
C THR A 136 4.20 4.64 -5.29
N VAL A 137 3.50 5.60 -4.68
CA VAL A 137 4.11 6.52 -3.73
C VAL A 137 4.58 5.76 -2.49
N ALA A 138 3.78 4.83 -1.97
CA ALA A 138 4.16 4.03 -0.80
C ALA A 138 5.38 3.16 -1.08
N THR A 139 5.40 2.41 -2.19
CA THR A 139 6.56 1.60 -2.59
C THR A 139 7.83 2.44 -2.68
N LEU A 140 7.76 3.60 -3.33
CA LEU A 140 8.91 4.50 -3.44
C LEU A 140 9.38 5.00 -2.08
N CYS A 141 8.46 5.28 -1.16
CA CYS A 141 8.79 5.81 0.16
C CYS A 141 9.33 4.74 1.11
N TRP A 142 8.81 3.52 1.06
CA TRP A 142 9.37 2.38 1.79
C TRP A 142 10.76 2.01 1.29
N THR A 143 10.96 1.93 -0.02
CA THR A 143 12.28 1.63 -0.58
C THR A 143 13.23 2.82 -0.45
N PHE A 144 12.79 4.04 -0.71
CA PHE A 144 13.59 5.26 -0.78
C PHE A 144 13.09 6.34 0.17
N SER A 145 13.23 6.11 1.47
CA SER A 145 12.72 7.04 2.51
C SER A 145 13.23 8.48 2.40
N GLU A 146 14.38 8.72 1.77
CA GLU A 146 14.85 10.07 1.44
C GLU A 146 13.94 10.82 0.45
N LEU A 147 13.15 10.12 -0.37
CA LEU A 147 12.23 10.76 -1.30
C LEU A 147 11.07 11.45 -0.59
N SER A 148 10.52 10.86 0.49
CA SER A 148 9.49 11.52 1.29
C SER A 148 10.04 12.70 2.10
N ALA A 149 11.30 12.63 2.52
CA ALA A 149 11.95 13.72 3.26
C ALA A 149 12.19 14.99 2.40
N VAL A 150 12.42 14.83 1.10
CA VAL A 150 12.87 15.92 0.22
C VAL A 150 11.78 16.40 -0.74
N ARG A 151 10.74 15.60 -1.01
CA ARG A 151 9.70 15.94 -1.98
C ARG A 151 8.35 16.18 -1.30
N PRO A 152 7.67 17.29 -1.61
CA PRO A 152 6.26 17.46 -1.26
C PRO A 152 5.42 16.32 -1.84
N GLU A 153 4.35 15.95 -1.14
CA GLU A 153 3.44 14.89 -1.56
C GLU A 153 2.93 15.07 -2.99
N GLU A 154 2.57 16.30 -3.37
CA GLU A 154 2.02 16.59 -4.70
C GLU A 154 3.04 16.25 -5.81
N ARG A 155 4.34 16.34 -5.50
CA ARG A 155 5.42 15.95 -6.42
C ARG A 155 5.57 14.44 -6.50
N LEU A 156 5.31 13.70 -5.43
CA LEU A 156 5.32 12.24 -5.44
C LEU A 156 4.17 11.69 -6.28
N TYR A 157 2.96 12.25 -6.15
CA TYR A 157 1.83 11.86 -7.01
C TYR A 157 2.04 12.26 -8.48
N ALA A 158 2.61 13.44 -8.74
CA ALA A 158 2.96 13.83 -10.12
C ALA A 158 4.01 12.88 -10.73
N LEU A 159 4.98 12.44 -9.92
CA LEU A 159 5.96 11.43 -10.32
C LEU A 159 5.30 10.09 -10.65
N ALA A 160 4.40 9.60 -9.79
CA ALA A 160 3.67 8.36 -10.03
C ALA A 160 2.83 8.42 -11.32
N ALA A 161 2.13 9.53 -11.57
CA ALA A 161 1.35 9.74 -12.79
C ALA A 161 2.24 9.77 -14.05
N ALA A 162 3.38 10.47 -13.99
CA ALA A 162 4.35 10.51 -15.09
C ALA A 162 4.96 9.12 -15.35
N ALA A 163 5.22 8.35 -14.30
CA ALA A 163 5.73 6.99 -14.40
C ALA A 163 4.71 6.05 -15.05
N ALA A 164 3.43 6.13 -14.68
CA ALA A 164 2.38 5.32 -15.28
C ALA A 164 2.21 5.60 -16.78
N GLU A 165 2.26 6.88 -17.17
CA GLU A 165 2.25 7.29 -18.58
C GLU A 165 3.45 6.73 -19.35
N LYS A 166 4.64 6.79 -18.74
CA LYS A 166 5.88 6.32 -19.37
C LYS A 166 5.95 4.80 -19.45
N ALA A 167 5.55 4.07 -18.40
CA ALA A 167 5.44 2.61 -18.41
C ALA A 167 4.57 2.12 -19.58
N ARG A 168 3.41 2.77 -19.80
CA ARG A 168 2.52 2.47 -20.93
C ARG A 168 3.18 2.71 -22.28
N LYS A 169 3.91 3.82 -22.45
CA LYS A 169 4.66 4.13 -23.69
C LYS A 169 5.75 3.11 -23.99
N LEU A 170 6.36 2.53 -22.96
CA LEU A 170 7.40 1.51 -23.06
C LEU A 170 6.84 0.09 -23.26
N GLY A 171 5.51 -0.07 -23.23
CA GLY A 171 4.85 -1.37 -23.29
C GLY A 171 5.16 -2.22 -22.06
N LEU A 172 5.25 -1.59 -20.89
CA LEU A 172 5.40 -2.23 -19.59
C LEU A 172 4.04 -2.14 -18.88
N GLU A 173 3.23 -3.18 -19.03
CA GLU A 173 1.84 -3.24 -18.53
C GLU A 173 1.73 -3.93 -17.16
N ASP A 174 2.86 -4.30 -16.57
CA ASP A 174 2.92 -4.88 -15.23
C ASP A 174 2.53 -3.83 -14.17
N ASN A 175 1.75 -4.22 -13.15
CA ASN A 175 1.40 -3.34 -12.03
C ASN A 175 2.66 -2.83 -11.30
N ASP A 176 3.74 -3.60 -11.39
CA ASP A 176 5.04 -3.31 -10.81
C ASP A 176 5.86 -2.33 -11.64
N ALA A 177 5.46 -2.10 -12.90
CA ALA A 177 6.20 -1.22 -13.79
C ALA A 177 6.20 0.21 -13.27
N VAL A 178 5.09 0.66 -12.67
CA VAL A 178 4.94 2.07 -12.26
C VAL A 178 5.93 2.46 -11.16
N PRO A 179 6.08 1.73 -10.04
CA PRO A 179 7.11 2.01 -9.04
C PRO A 179 8.54 2.02 -9.60
N VAL A 180 8.89 1.03 -10.42
CA VAL A 180 10.24 0.92 -11.01
C VAL A 180 10.53 2.10 -11.95
N ILE A 181 9.58 2.46 -12.80
CA ILE A 181 9.72 3.61 -13.70
C ILE A 181 9.76 4.92 -12.91
N ALA A 182 8.98 5.05 -11.83
CA ALA A 182 9.02 6.20 -10.96
C ALA A 182 10.39 6.35 -10.28
N ALA A 183 11.01 5.24 -9.84
CA ALA A 183 12.36 5.23 -9.33
C ALA A 183 13.38 5.64 -10.42
N CYS A 184 13.24 5.14 -11.65
CA CYS A 184 14.08 5.57 -12.76
C CYS A 184 13.98 7.09 -13.02
N ILE A 185 12.77 7.64 -13.03
CA ILE A 185 12.56 9.09 -13.18
C ILE A 185 13.18 9.85 -12.00
N ALA A 186 13.02 9.36 -10.77
CA ALA A 186 13.53 10.02 -9.58
C ALA A 186 15.07 10.12 -9.55
N PHE A 187 15.77 9.07 -10.00
CA PHE A 187 17.24 8.98 -9.92
C PHE A 187 17.98 9.36 -11.21
N TYR A 188 17.38 9.13 -12.38
CA TYR A 188 18.01 9.34 -13.67
C TYR A 188 17.35 10.46 -14.51
N GLY A 189 16.23 11.01 -14.02
CA GLY A 189 15.49 12.11 -14.65
C GLY A 189 14.42 11.65 -15.64
N ASP A 190 13.54 12.58 -16.03
CA ASP A 190 12.38 12.31 -16.90
C ASP A 190 12.76 11.80 -18.31
N ASP A 191 13.99 12.03 -18.76
CA ASP A 191 14.56 11.61 -20.06
C ASP A 191 15.52 10.40 -19.93
N PHE A 192 15.39 9.58 -18.88
CA PHE A 192 16.30 8.45 -18.64
C PHE A 192 16.30 7.40 -19.77
N ASP A 193 15.21 7.32 -20.53
CA ASP A 193 15.02 6.46 -21.71
C ASP A 193 15.42 7.16 -23.02
N GLY A 194 15.80 8.43 -22.98
CA GLY A 194 16.16 9.25 -24.13
C GLY A 194 17.68 9.37 -24.40
N PRO A 195 18.08 10.24 -25.34
CA PRO A 195 19.48 10.44 -25.71
C PRO A 195 20.37 10.97 -24.58
N SER A 196 19.79 11.67 -23.60
CA SER A 196 20.51 12.22 -22.45
C SER A 196 20.61 11.22 -21.29
N GLY A 197 19.82 10.15 -21.32
CA GLY A 197 19.75 9.15 -20.27
C GLY A 197 20.97 8.23 -20.21
N PRO A 198 21.05 7.39 -19.17
CA PRO A 198 22.12 6.40 -19.04
C PRO A 198 22.18 5.46 -20.26
N SER A 199 23.39 5.12 -20.71
CA SER A 199 23.56 4.27 -21.90
C SER A 199 22.88 2.91 -21.77
N TRP A 200 22.91 2.32 -20.57
CA TRP A 200 22.32 1.01 -20.29
C TRP A 200 20.79 1.01 -20.47
N CYS A 201 20.09 2.12 -20.19
CA CYS A 201 18.65 2.23 -20.44
C CYS A 201 18.34 2.08 -21.93
N ARG A 202 19.17 2.70 -22.78
CA ARG A 202 19.05 2.64 -24.24
C ARG A 202 19.37 1.26 -24.81
N ASP A 203 20.14 0.47 -24.07
CA ASP A 203 20.45 -0.91 -24.45
C ASP A 203 19.36 -1.90 -24.00
N VAL A 204 18.56 -1.56 -22.97
CA VAL A 204 17.54 -2.46 -22.38
C VAL A 204 16.13 -2.15 -22.88
N LEU A 205 15.67 -0.89 -22.78
CA LEU A 205 14.27 -0.54 -23.02
C LEU A 205 13.81 -0.73 -24.48
N PRO A 206 14.61 -0.35 -25.50
CA PRO A 206 14.17 -0.46 -26.90
C PRO A 206 14.20 -1.88 -27.44
N ARG A 207 14.72 -2.87 -26.70
CA ARG A 207 14.89 -4.25 -27.16
C ARG A 207 13.55 -4.97 -27.27
N PRO A 208 13.01 -5.18 -28.48
CA PRO A 208 11.73 -5.85 -28.65
C PRO A 208 11.85 -7.37 -28.45
N ASP A 209 13.08 -7.89 -28.45
CA ASP A 209 13.40 -9.30 -28.24
C ASP A 209 13.36 -9.71 -26.76
N LEU A 210 13.34 -8.73 -25.83
CA LEU A 210 13.22 -8.98 -24.41
C LEU A 210 11.75 -8.86 -23.96
N PRO A 211 11.21 -9.86 -23.24
CA PRO A 211 9.90 -9.74 -22.60
C PRO A 211 9.84 -8.50 -21.68
N PRO A 212 8.67 -7.84 -21.54
CA PRO A 212 8.48 -6.72 -20.61
C PRO A 212 8.98 -7.01 -19.19
N THR A 213 8.72 -8.21 -18.67
CA THR A 213 9.17 -8.65 -17.34
C THR A 213 10.70 -8.66 -17.23
N VAL A 214 11.41 -9.19 -18.24
CA VAL A 214 12.88 -9.20 -18.26
C VAL A 214 13.44 -7.78 -18.34
N ARG A 215 12.82 -6.90 -19.14
CA ARG A 215 13.22 -5.48 -19.18
C ARG A 215 13.06 -4.83 -17.80
N LEU A 216 11.95 -5.10 -17.11
CA LEU A 216 11.67 -4.57 -15.78
C LEU A 216 12.68 -5.06 -14.73
N GLU A 217 13.00 -6.36 -14.72
CA GLU A 217 14.00 -6.94 -13.81
C GLU A 217 15.40 -6.34 -14.02
N LEU A 218 15.77 -6.04 -15.26
CA LEU A 218 17.02 -5.34 -15.56
C LEU A 218 17.04 -3.91 -15.01
N LEU A 219 15.89 -3.20 -15.04
CA LEU A 219 15.77 -1.88 -14.40
C LEU A 219 15.92 -2.00 -12.88
N ARG A 220 15.21 -2.94 -12.24
CA ARG A 220 15.28 -3.18 -10.79
C ARG A 220 16.71 -3.49 -10.35
N ALA A 221 17.35 -4.43 -11.02
CA ALA A 221 18.73 -4.81 -10.73
C ALA A 221 19.68 -3.61 -10.84
N ARG A 222 19.44 -2.72 -11.80
CA ARG A 222 20.26 -1.53 -11.96
C ARG A 222 20.02 -0.47 -10.89
N ILE A 223 18.76 -0.22 -10.53
CA ILE A 223 18.39 0.64 -9.39
C ILE A 223 19.05 0.11 -8.12
N ALA A 224 18.99 -1.20 -7.88
CA ALA A 224 19.61 -1.83 -6.72
C ALA A 224 21.13 -1.68 -6.70
N LEU A 225 21.80 -1.80 -7.84
CA LEU A 225 23.25 -1.56 -7.94
C LEU A 225 23.63 -0.10 -7.67
N ASP A 226 22.84 0.87 -8.13
CA ASP A 226 23.17 2.29 -8.01
C ASP A 226 22.78 2.87 -6.63
N THR A 227 21.72 2.35 -6.00
CA THR A 227 21.16 2.87 -4.74
C THR A 227 21.44 2.00 -3.52
N GLY A 228 21.80 0.72 -3.72
CA GLY A 228 21.92 -0.28 -2.67
C GLY A 228 20.58 -0.80 -2.12
N ARG A 229 19.45 -0.54 -2.79
CA ARG A 229 18.10 -0.92 -2.33
C ARG A 229 17.27 -1.60 -3.42
N THR A 230 16.48 -2.59 -3.04
CA THR A 230 15.59 -3.31 -3.95
C THR A 230 14.19 -2.69 -3.93
N ILE A 231 13.67 -2.37 -5.11
CA ILE A 231 12.27 -1.99 -5.34
C ILE A 231 11.54 -3.13 -6.00
#